data_AF-A0A2V5YLC9-F1
#
_entry.id   AF-A0A2V5YLC9-F1
#
_cell.length_a   1.000
_cell.length_b   1.000
_cell.length_c   1.000
_cell.angle_alpha   90.00
_cell.angle_beta   90.00
_cell.angle_gamma   90.00
#
_symmetry.space_group_name_H-M   'P 1'
#
loop_
_entity.id
_entity.type
_entity.pdbx_description
1 polymer ?
#
loop_
_entity_poly.entity_id
_entity_poly.type
_entity_poly.pdbx_seq_one_letter_code
_entity_poly.pdbx_strand_id
1 'polypeptide(L)'
;MLKALADEKLVAAKLYSIELSQECEQGALIPDELRSASAGFAPMRGKVEDFLKSDRLPSSIDIFLHDSSHSYRHMLWEFRQFWPRLRDGGLLVSHDVQMNAAFPEFVTKTYAHDKKTGRRDAQQTSHYEWGRWGYIGFAIKKS
;
A
#
# COMPACT_ATOMS: atom_id res chain seq x y z
N MET A 1 9.64 6.29 -6.20
CA MET A 1 9.56 5.15 -5.26
C MET A 1 10.02 3.84 -5.90
N LEU A 2 9.46 3.41 -7.04
CA LEU A 2 9.85 2.13 -7.68
C LEU A 2 11.34 2.04 -8.04
N LYS A 3 11.93 3.09 -8.62
CA LYS A 3 13.39 3.14 -8.85
C LYS A 3 14.21 3.00 -7.56
N ALA A 4 13.77 3.62 -6.47
CA ALA A 4 14.45 3.49 -5.19
C ALA A 4 14.42 2.04 -4.67
N LEU A 5 13.38 1.25 -4.96
CA LEU A 5 13.37 -0.17 -4.63
C LEU A 5 14.45 -0.96 -5.39
N ALA A 6 14.67 -0.60 -6.67
CA ALA A 6 15.76 -1.17 -7.46
C ALA A 6 17.14 -0.77 -6.90
N ASP A 7 17.32 0.51 -6.56
CA ASP A 7 18.56 1.06 -6.00
C ASP A 7 18.91 0.41 -4.65
N GLU A 8 17.91 0.10 -3.81
CA GLU A 8 18.04 -0.61 -2.53
C GLU A 8 18.24 -2.14 -2.67
N LYS A 9 18.52 -2.63 -3.89
CA LYS A 9 18.78 -4.05 -4.18
C LYS A 9 17.64 -4.99 -3.77
N LEU A 10 16.39 -4.49 -3.78
CA LEU A 10 15.20 -5.34 -3.60
C LEU A 10 14.87 -6.17 -4.87
N VAL A 11 15.84 -6.37 -5.75
CA VAL A 11 15.74 -7.16 -6.99
C VAL A 11 15.41 -8.63 -6.75
N ALA A 12 15.54 -9.14 -5.52
CA ALA A 12 15.10 -10.49 -5.15
C ALA A 12 13.67 -10.53 -4.56
N ALA A 13 13.06 -9.37 -4.30
CA ALA A 13 11.71 -9.29 -3.77
C ALA A 13 10.68 -9.57 -4.88
N LYS A 14 9.49 -10.02 -4.49
CA LYS A 14 8.38 -10.16 -5.45
C LYS A 14 7.63 -8.85 -5.60
N LEU A 15 7.51 -8.37 -6.83
CA LEU A 15 6.73 -7.18 -7.17
C LEU A 15 5.44 -7.60 -7.87
N TYR A 16 4.32 -7.48 -7.16
CA TYR A 16 2.99 -7.68 -7.73
C TYR A 16 2.47 -6.36 -8.28
N SER A 17 2.19 -6.31 -9.58
CA SER A 17 1.53 -5.17 -10.22
C SER A 17 0.17 -5.61 -10.72
N ILE A 18 -0.87 -4.85 -10.40
CA ILE A 18 -2.26 -5.18 -10.79
C ILE A 18 -2.78 -4.08 -11.68
N GLU A 19 -3.03 -4.39 -12.95
CA GLU A 19 -3.58 -3.46 -13.93
C GLU A 19 -4.97 -3.90 -14.40
N LEU A 20 -5.91 -2.96 -14.41
CA LEU A 20 -7.27 -3.20 -14.91
C LEU A 20 -7.35 -3.09 -16.44
N SER A 21 -6.70 -2.09 -17.03
CA SER A 21 -6.81 -1.81 -18.47
C SER A 21 -6.05 -2.83 -19.32
N GLN A 22 -6.68 -3.26 -20.42
CA GLN A 22 -6.04 -4.09 -21.44
C GLN A 22 -5.26 -3.26 -22.49
N GLU A 23 -5.50 -1.94 -22.52
CA GLU A 23 -4.92 -1.03 -23.50
C GLU A 23 -3.54 -0.50 -23.08
N CYS A 24 -3.19 -0.66 -21.79
CA CYS A 24 -1.89 -0.26 -21.27
C CYS A 24 -0.88 -1.43 -21.33
N GLU A 25 0.36 -1.14 -21.67
CA GLU A 25 1.46 -2.09 -21.48
C GLU A 25 1.61 -2.41 -19.99
N GLN A 26 1.69 -3.69 -19.67
CA GLN A 26 1.72 -4.13 -18.29
C GLN A 26 3.06 -3.79 -17.62
N GLY A 27 3.02 -3.18 -16.43
CA GLY A 27 4.20 -2.68 -15.77
C GLY A 27 4.89 -1.50 -16.48
N ALA A 28 4.20 -0.73 -17.33
CA ALA A 28 4.80 0.41 -18.06
C ALA A 28 5.49 1.45 -17.14
N LEU A 29 5.05 1.58 -15.89
CA LEU A 29 5.64 2.49 -14.89
C LEU A 29 6.75 1.84 -14.04
N ILE A 30 7.04 0.56 -14.26
CA ILE A 30 8.00 -0.22 -13.49
C ILE A 30 9.35 -0.18 -14.21
N PRO A 31 10.45 0.24 -13.54
CA PRO A 31 11.79 0.20 -14.12
C PRO A 31 12.15 -1.19 -14.65
N ASP A 32 12.86 -1.24 -15.78
CA ASP A 32 13.19 -2.49 -16.50
C ASP A 32 13.89 -3.52 -15.63
N GLU A 33 14.73 -3.07 -14.70
CA GLU A 33 15.47 -3.91 -13.76
C GLU A 33 14.54 -4.74 -12.88
N LEU A 34 13.36 -4.18 -12.55
CA LEU A 34 12.32 -4.83 -11.76
C LEU A 34 11.28 -5.57 -12.60
N ARG A 35 11.29 -5.44 -13.94
CA ARG A 35 10.35 -6.13 -14.85
C ARG A 35 10.77 -7.55 -15.20
N SER A 36 12.02 -7.95 -14.92
CA SER A 36 12.48 -9.31 -15.23
C SER A 36 11.83 -10.35 -14.31
N ALA A 37 11.46 -11.52 -14.85
CA ALA A 37 10.92 -12.63 -14.05
C ALA A 37 11.93 -13.15 -13.02
N SER A 38 13.23 -13.06 -13.34
CA SER A 38 14.33 -13.31 -12.39
C SER A 38 14.37 -12.32 -11.23
N ALA A 39 13.80 -11.12 -11.40
CA ALA A 39 13.63 -10.11 -10.37
C ALA A 39 12.30 -10.22 -9.61
N GLY A 40 11.56 -11.33 -9.76
CA GLY A 40 10.34 -11.59 -9.00
C GLY A 40 9.12 -10.77 -9.47
N PHE A 41 9.14 -10.22 -10.68
CA PHE A 41 7.98 -9.51 -11.23
C PHE A 41 6.79 -10.44 -11.46
N ALA A 42 5.64 -10.10 -10.87
CA ALA A 42 4.38 -10.82 -10.96
C ALA A 42 3.28 -9.89 -11.50
N PRO A 43 3.24 -9.65 -12.82
CA PRO A 43 2.18 -8.86 -13.45
C PRO A 43 0.83 -9.59 -13.37
N MET A 44 -0.23 -8.88 -12.99
CA MET A 44 -1.59 -9.41 -12.84
C MET A 44 -2.58 -8.50 -13.57
N ARG A 45 -3.44 -9.09 -14.42
CA ARG A 45 -4.44 -8.33 -15.19
C ARG A 45 -5.85 -8.64 -14.74
N GLY A 46 -6.56 -7.62 -14.26
CA GLY A 46 -7.93 -7.76 -13.77
C GLY A 46 -8.23 -6.87 -12.56
N LYS A 47 -9.37 -7.12 -11.93
CA LYS A 47 -9.81 -6.41 -10.72
C LYS A 47 -9.12 -6.97 -9.48
N VAL A 48 -8.60 -6.09 -8.63
CA VAL A 48 -7.97 -6.44 -7.35
C VAL A 48 -8.91 -7.26 -6.45
N GLU A 49 -10.22 -6.99 -6.51
CA GLU A 49 -11.27 -7.73 -5.83
C GLU A 49 -11.27 -9.22 -6.18
N ASP A 50 -11.01 -9.57 -7.44
CA ASP A 50 -11.05 -10.96 -7.90
C ASP A 50 -9.79 -11.71 -7.47
N PHE A 51 -8.65 -11.01 -7.39
CA PHE A 51 -7.40 -11.57 -6.86
C PHE A 51 -7.46 -11.82 -5.35
N LEU A 52 -8.12 -10.93 -4.60
CA LEU A 52 -8.37 -11.11 -3.17
C LEU A 52 -9.29 -12.29 -2.88
N LYS A 53 -10.31 -12.55 -3.71
CA LYS A 53 -11.23 -13.70 -3.56
C LYS A 53 -10.62 -15.05 -3.93
N SER A 54 -9.58 -15.06 -4.75
CA SER A 54 -8.98 -16.28 -5.31
C SER A 54 -7.67 -16.67 -4.62
N ASP A 55 -7.35 -16.06 -3.49
CA ASP A 55 -6.09 -16.25 -2.73
C ASP A 55 -4.81 -16.18 -3.58
N ARG A 56 -4.87 -15.42 -4.69
CA ARG A 56 -3.73 -15.21 -5.60
C ARG A 56 -2.77 -14.14 -5.12
N LEU A 57 -3.13 -13.42 -4.06
CA LEU A 57 -2.30 -12.40 -3.43
C LEU A 57 -1.65 -12.96 -2.16
N PRO A 58 -0.38 -12.61 -1.90
CA PRO A 58 0.31 -13.05 -0.69
C PRO A 58 -0.45 -12.64 0.58
N SER A 59 -0.41 -13.53 1.58
CA SER A 59 -1.02 -13.29 2.89
C SER A 59 -0.23 -12.28 3.73
N SER A 60 1.07 -12.13 3.46
CA SER A 60 1.97 -11.18 4.11
C SER A 60 2.73 -10.37 3.07
N ILE A 61 2.76 -9.04 3.21
CA ILE A 61 3.44 -8.12 2.31
C ILE A 61 4.28 -7.09 3.08
N ASP A 62 5.38 -6.67 2.46
CA ASP A 62 6.27 -5.63 3.00
C ASP A 62 5.76 -4.21 2.72
N ILE A 63 5.25 -3.98 1.51
CA ILE A 63 4.84 -2.66 1.02
C ILE A 63 3.53 -2.79 0.24
N PHE A 64 2.58 -1.90 0.50
CA PHE A 64 1.36 -1.71 -0.29
C PHE A 64 1.35 -0.29 -0.86
N LEU A 65 1.26 -0.17 -2.20
CA LEU A 65 1.18 1.10 -2.91
C LEU A 65 -0.20 1.22 -3.59
N HIS A 66 -0.96 2.24 -3.20
CA HIS A 66 -2.20 2.62 -3.87
C HIS A 66 -1.97 3.77 -4.86
N ASP A 67 -2.37 3.55 -6.12
CA ASP A 67 -2.42 4.57 -7.18
C ASP A 67 -3.51 4.25 -8.22
N SER A 68 -4.63 3.67 -7.74
CA SER A 68 -5.71 3.14 -8.59
C SER A 68 -6.87 4.15 -8.71
N SER A 69 -8.10 3.77 -8.36
CA SER A 69 -9.22 4.70 -8.28
C SER A 69 -9.08 5.61 -7.05
N HIS A 70 -8.97 6.92 -7.27
CA HIS A 70 -8.99 7.94 -6.22
C HIS A 70 -10.38 8.23 -5.65
N SER A 71 -11.35 7.32 -5.83
CA SER A 71 -12.65 7.46 -5.16
C SER A 71 -12.51 7.12 -3.68
N TYR A 72 -13.14 7.93 -2.82
CA TYR A 72 -13.08 7.76 -1.37
C TYR A 72 -13.41 6.33 -0.91
N ARG A 73 -14.45 5.71 -1.50
CA ARG A 73 -14.87 4.35 -1.17
C ARG A 73 -13.84 3.30 -1.55
N HIS A 74 -13.21 3.44 -2.72
CA HIS A 74 -12.23 2.45 -3.20
C HIS A 74 -10.93 2.53 -2.42
N MET A 75 -10.39 3.74 -2.19
CA MET A 75 -9.21 3.97 -1.36
C MET A 75 -9.37 3.36 0.04
N LEU A 76 -10.46 3.68 0.75
CA LEU A 76 -10.72 3.11 2.08
C LEU A 76 -10.90 1.60 2.05
N TRP A 77 -11.51 1.07 1.00
CA TRP A 77 -11.68 -0.37 0.85
C TRP A 77 -10.31 -1.05 0.70
N GLU A 78 -9.45 -0.59 -0.21
CA GLU A 78 -8.11 -1.14 -0.40
C GLU A 78 -7.27 -1.06 0.87
N PHE A 79 -7.24 0.09 1.56
CA PHE A 79 -6.52 0.22 2.82
C PHE A 79 -6.97 -0.82 3.84
N ARG A 80 -8.28 -1.08 3.95
CA ARG A 80 -8.81 -2.12 4.86
C ARG A 80 -8.48 -3.54 4.41
N GLN A 81 -8.36 -3.81 3.12
CA GLN A 81 -8.00 -5.14 2.62
C GLN A 81 -6.51 -5.45 2.79
N PHE A 82 -5.65 -4.46 2.57
CA PHE A 82 -4.21 -4.66 2.55
C PHE A 82 -3.53 -4.36 3.89
N TRP A 83 -4.11 -3.53 4.75
CA TRP A 83 -3.55 -3.29 6.09
C TRP A 83 -3.38 -4.54 6.96
N PRO A 84 -4.32 -5.51 6.97
CA PRO A 84 -4.11 -6.77 7.69
C PRO A 84 -3.03 -7.67 7.06
N ARG A 85 -2.73 -7.48 5.77
CA ARG A 85 -1.71 -8.26 5.03
C ARG A 85 -0.31 -7.65 5.18
N LEU A 86 -0.18 -6.39 5.55
CA LEU A 86 1.12 -5.81 5.87
C LEU A 86 1.69 -6.52 7.11
N ARG A 87 2.97 -6.88 7.07
CA ARG A 87 3.68 -7.35 8.26
C ARG A 87 3.91 -6.21 9.25
N ASP A 88 4.36 -6.55 10.46
CA ASP A 88 4.87 -5.54 11.39
C ASP A 88 6.04 -4.77 10.75
N GLY A 89 6.01 -3.44 10.85
CA GLY A 89 6.92 -2.54 10.15
C GLY A 89 6.67 -2.40 8.64
N GLY A 90 5.60 -3.01 8.10
CA GLY A 90 5.23 -2.89 6.70
C GLY A 90 4.70 -1.49 6.34
N LEU A 91 4.94 -1.07 5.10
CA LEU A 91 4.65 0.29 4.63
C LEU A 91 3.38 0.35 3.76
N LEU A 92 2.40 1.15 4.16
CA LEU A 92 1.32 1.61 3.29
C LEU A 92 1.70 2.95 2.69
N VAL A 93 1.63 3.07 1.36
CA VAL A 93 1.79 4.33 0.63
C VAL A 93 0.58 4.54 -0.26
N SER A 94 0.08 5.78 -0.31
CA SER A 94 -0.99 6.16 -1.23
C SER A 94 -0.60 7.45 -1.94
N HIS A 95 -0.83 7.46 -3.25
CA HIS A 95 -0.85 8.69 -4.03
C HIS A 95 -2.18 9.44 -3.82
N ASP A 96 -2.20 10.72 -4.16
CA ASP A 96 -3.35 11.62 -4.15
C ASP A 96 -4.21 11.67 -2.86
N VAL A 97 -3.57 11.57 -1.70
CA VAL A 97 -4.26 11.53 -0.39
C VAL A 97 -4.98 12.84 -0.01
N GLN A 98 -4.80 13.90 -0.78
CA GLN A 98 -5.49 15.18 -0.66
C GLN A 98 -6.86 15.20 -1.32
N MET A 99 -7.13 14.31 -2.28
CA MET A 99 -8.34 14.40 -3.11
C MET A 99 -9.62 14.13 -2.33
N ASN A 100 -9.53 13.40 -1.22
CA ASN A 100 -10.66 13.11 -0.34
C ASN A 100 -10.18 12.68 1.07
N ALA A 101 -11.12 12.39 1.97
CA ALA A 101 -10.84 12.09 3.37
C ALA A 101 -10.37 10.65 3.66
N ALA A 102 -10.23 9.77 2.66
CA ALA A 102 -9.99 8.33 2.87
C ALA A 102 -8.72 8.06 3.69
N PHE A 103 -7.60 8.66 3.29
CA PHE A 103 -6.32 8.45 3.96
C PHE A 103 -6.30 8.99 5.40
N PRO A 104 -6.63 10.27 5.68
CA PRO A 104 -6.63 10.76 7.06
C PRO A 104 -7.65 10.05 7.94
N GLU A 105 -8.81 9.64 7.41
CA GLU A 105 -9.78 8.83 8.16
C GLU A 105 -9.21 7.45 8.49
N PHE A 106 -8.58 6.79 7.53
CA PHE A 106 -7.94 5.49 7.75
C PHE A 106 -6.88 5.56 8.85
N VAL A 107 -5.98 6.55 8.78
CA VAL A 107 -4.95 6.76 9.80
C VAL A 107 -5.54 7.10 11.17
N THR A 108 -6.64 7.86 11.20
CA THR A 108 -7.35 8.16 12.46
C THR A 108 -7.91 6.88 13.08
N LYS A 109 -8.39 5.93 12.26
CA LYS A 109 -8.88 4.62 12.73
C LYS A 109 -7.77 3.72 13.27
N THR A 110 -6.53 3.95 12.88
CA THR A 110 -5.37 3.21 13.40
C THR A 110 -4.73 3.91 14.60
N TYR A 111 -5.15 5.14 14.94
CA TYR A 111 -4.63 5.93 16.06
C TYR A 111 -5.50 5.84 17.31
N ALA A 112 -4.87 5.72 18.48
CA ALA A 112 -5.52 5.84 19.77
C ALA A 112 -4.74 6.79 20.68
N HIS A 113 -5.44 7.49 21.57
CA HIS A 113 -4.85 8.37 22.56
C HIS A 113 -5.67 8.41 23.84
N ASP A 114 -5.00 8.72 24.93
CA ASP A 114 -5.66 9.01 26.19
C ASP A 114 -6.46 10.33 26.07
N LYS A 115 -7.76 10.25 26.33
CA LYS A 115 -8.69 11.39 26.13
C LYS A 115 -8.47 12.55 27.10
N LYS A 116 -7.77 12.34 28.23
CA LYS A 116 -7.52 13.37 29.24
C LYS A 116 -6.25 14.16 28.95
N THR A 117 -5.20 13.47 28.51
CA THR A 117 -3.85 14.01 28.32
C THR A 117 -3.51 14.27 26.85
N GLY A 118 -4.28 13.71 25.91
CA GLY A 118 -4.00 13.75 24.49
C GLY A 118 -2.80 12.92 24.05
N ARG A 119 -2.13 12.22 24.97
CA ARG A 119 -0.95 11.40 24.66
C ARG A 119 -1.34 10.15 23.89
N ARG A 120 -0.58 9.82 22.85
CA ARG A 120 -0.75 8.59 22.06
C ARG A 120 -0.77 7.37 22.98
N ASP A 121 -1.78 6.54 22.82
CA ASP A 121 -1.85 5.20 23.41
C ASP A 121 -1.05 4.27 22.51
N ALA A 122 0.17 3.93 22.94
CA ALA A 122 1.04 3.06 22.18
C ALA A 122 0.51 1.63 22.08
N GLN A 123 -0.32 1.15 23.02
CA GLN A 123 -0.86 -0.21 22.98
C GLN A 123 -2.00 -0.34 21.98
N GLN A 124 -2.87 0.67 21.89
CA GLN A 124 -4.04 0.65 21.00
C GLN A 124 -3.77 1.23 19.61
N THR A 125 -2.72 2.06 19.44
CA THR A 125 -2.32 2.55 18.12
C THR A 125 -1.69 1.43 17.30
N SER A 126 -2.20 1.18 16.10
CA SER A 126 -1.76 0.11 15.18
C SER A 126 -0.80 0.59 14.09
N HIS A 127 -0.16 1.74 14.26
CA HIS A 127 0.93 2.22 13.42
C HIS A 127 2.07 2.85 14.24
N TYR A 128 3.31 2.66 13.79
CA TYR A 128 4.48 3.29 14.39
C TYR A 128 4.57 4.76 14.01
N GLU A 129 4.50 5.01 12.71
CA GLU A 129 4.66 6.32 12.08
C GLU A 129 3.61 6.49 10.99
N TRP A 130 3.26 7.74 10.74
CA TRP A 130 2.40 8.11 9.63
C TRP A 130 2.67 9.56 9.27
N GLY A 131 2.33 9.92 8.05
CA GLY A 131 2.46 11.29 7.61
C GLY A 131 1.93 11.50 6.22
N ARG A 132 2.02 12.75 5.80
CA ARG A 132 1.71 13.18 4.45
C ARG A 132 2.76 14.18 4.01
N TRP A 133 3.26 14.01 2.79
CA TRP A 133 4.14 14.96 2.13
C TRP A 133 3.59 15.25 0.73
N GLY A 134 3.07 16.47 0.54
CA GLY A 134 2.40 16.86 -0.70
C GLY A 134 1.15 16.01 -0.95
N TYR A 135 1.20 15.19 -2.01
CA TYR A 135 0.12 14.29 -2.42
C TYR A 135 0.33 12.84 -1.98
N ILE A 136 1.47 12.55 -1.34
CA ILE A 136 1.81 11.22 -0.84
C ILE A 136 1.44 11.11 0.63
N GLY A 137 0.66 10.09 0.98
CA GLY A 137 0.46 9.67 2.37
C GLY A 137 1.18 8.35 2.64
N PHE A 138 1.70 8.20 3.86
CA PHE A 138 2.32 6.95 4.31
C PHE A 138 1.94 6.59 5.74
N ALA A 139 1.92 5.29 6.04
CA ALA A 139 1.79 4.75 7.38
C ALA A 139 2.59 3.45 7.54
N ILE A 140 3.31 3.31 8.65
CA ILE A 140 4.09 2.11 8.99
C ILE A 140 3.28 1.28 9.99
N LYS A 141 2.88 0.08 9.58
CA LYS A 141 2.04 -0.80 10.40
C LYS A 141 2.75 -1.23 11.68
N LYS A 142 1.98 -1.25 12.76
CA LYS A 142 2.27 -1.94 14.01
C LYS A 142 1.23 -3.05 14.22
N SER A 143 1.68 -4.28 14.42
CA SER A 143 0.81 -5.44 14.70
C SER A 143 0.62 -5.69 16.19
#